data_AF-W5SSJ1-F1
#
_entry.id   AF-W5SSJ1-F1
#
_cell.length_a   1.000
_cell.length_b   1.000
_cell.length_c   1.000
_cell.angle_alpha   90.00
_cell.angle_beta   90.00
_cell.angle_gamma   90.00
#
_symmetry.space_group_name_H-M   'P 1'
#
loop_
_entity.id
_entity.type
_entity.pdbx_description
1 polymer ?
#
loop_
_entity_poly.entity_id
_entity_poly.type
_entity_poly.pdbx_seq_one_letter_code
_entity_poly.pdbx_strand_id
1 'polypeptide(L)'
;MNKEYFVYCSFLLFIVNIASSLAFDNKYITYNLDFSSENQEFLVNTNSKFNFFFKDDAWIYIKNDNNKSFIKLLAESYQDGVAIFTFQTSSNFGSIMLTFKYQNVKDSREFTKNVILKIVKKEGISKLDEINLGDNLDVNKGIETNKSSGLGNKSANNLSLRDVMKRALNLSYINDYKGAIELLSRYDFDDNEYTLLKAELYYKNGDYLNSYLNYLSLRDKSFNQIFLNLINLGIKLNKVENVLRDVRFLIKNDIDFGEEIYLDILEFLLINGEYDFFLNLSLLYYPKYLDSKFSDRYNYLLGKLYETESEYKDFVKSISYYKRVIDDYPFSSYYDLSKLRYLFLKRFF
;
A
#
# COMPACT_ATOMS: atom_id res chain seq x y z
N MET A 1 -47.37 -6.29 30.34
CA MET A 1 -46.01 -6.79 30.03
C MET A 1 -45.61 -7.76 31.13
N ASN A 2 -45.41 -9.03 30.78
CA ASN A 2 -45.09 -10.10 31.74
C ASN A 2 -43.68 -9.90 32.31
N LYS A 3 -43.53 -9.95 33.64
CA LYS A 3 -42.24 -9.75 34.36
C LYS A 3 -41.15 -10.74 33.92
N GLU A 4 -41.54 -11.91 33.41
CA GLU A 4 -40.61 -12.95 32.94
C GLU A 4 -39.86 -12.55 31.65
N TYR A 5 -40.46 -11.73 30.78
CA TYR A 5 -39.79 -11.25 29.57
C TYR A 5 -38.75 -10.15 29.85
N PHE A 6 -38.93 -9.37 30.93
CA PHE A 6 -38.00 -8.29 31.27
C PHE A 6 -36.67 -8.83 31.81
N VAL A 7 -36.72 -9.92 32.58
CA VAL A 7 -35.52 -10.62 33.09
C VAL A 7 -34.75 -11.25 31.93
N TYR A 8 -35.43 -11.85 30.95
CA TYR A 8 -34.79 -12.41 29.76
C TYR A 8 -34.10 -11.35 28.90
N CYS A 9 -34.74 -10.20 28.66
CA CYS A 9 -34.11 -9.11 27.90
C CYS A 9 -32.91 -8.49 28.64
N SER A 10 -32.96 -8.43 29.97
CA SER A 10 -31.88 -7.88 30.79
C SER A 10 -30.68 -8.84 30.83
N PHE A 11 -30.91 -10.16 30.89
CA PHE A 11 -29.84 -11.17 30.81
C PHE A 11 -29.18 -11.20 29.43
N LEU A 12 -29.97 -11.06 28.35
CA LEU A 12 -29.44 -10.97 26.99
C LEU A 12 -28.57 -9.74 26.78
N LEU A 13 -28.98 -8.58 27.31
CA LEU A 13 -28.18 -7.35 27.28
C LEU A 13 -26.89 -7.47 28.12
N PHE A 14 -26.93 -8.19 29.24
CA PHE A 14 -25.74 -8.43 30.07
C PHE A 14 -24.75 -9.39 29.40
N ILE A 15 -25.22 -10.41 28.68
CA ILE A 15 -24.37 -11.31 27.87
C ILE A 15 -23.74 -10.56 26.69
N VAL A 16 -24.48 -9.67 26.03
CA VAL A 16 -23.94 -8.83 24.94
C VAL A 16 -22.90 -7.83 25.46
N ASN A 17 -23.11 -7.25 26.66
CA ASN A 17 -22.14 -6.34 27.27
C ASN A 17 -20.92 -7.05 27.88
N ILE A 18 -21.07 -8.28 28.38
CA ILE A 18 -19.92 -9.07 28.84
C ILE A 18 -19.09 -9.58 27.65
N ALA A 19 -19.74 -9.91 26.53
CA ALA A 19 -19.04 -10.27 25.30
C ALA A 19 -18.29 -9.08 24.68
N SER A 20 -18.81 -7.85 24.79
CA SER A 20 -18.11 -6.64 24.35
C SER A 20 -17.01 -6.20 25.32
N SER A 21 -17.14 -6.48 26.63
CA SER A 21 -16.09 -6.20 27.62
C SER A 21 -15.02 -7.30 27.76
N LEU A 22 -15.26 -8.49 27.21
CA LEU A 22 -14.28 -9.59 27.09
C LEU A 22 -13.61 -9.64 25.70
N ALA A 23 -13.66 -8.54 24.94
CA ALA A 23 -12.71 -8.29 23.87
C ALA A 23 -11.31 -8.08 24.50
N PHE A 24 -10.72 -9.20 24.93
CA PHE A 24 -9.31 -9.31 25.27
C PHE A 24 -8.48 -8.62 24.20
N ASP A 25 -7.49 -7.85 24.67
CA ASP A 25 -6.36 -7.28 23.93
C ASP A 25 -5.60 -8.32 23.08
N ASN A 26 -6.23 -8.82 22.02
CA ASN A 26 -5.51 -9.42 20.91
C ASN A 26 -5.23 -8.29 19.91
N LYS A 27 -4.16 -7.52 20.17
CA LYS A 27 -3.55 -6.66 19.14
C LYS A 27 -3.04 -7.57 18.02
N TYR A 28 -3.90 -7.89 17.06
CA TYR A 28 -3.48 -8.48 15.80
C TYR A 28 -2.69 -7.43 15.03
N ILE A 29 -1.49 -7.78 14.59
CA ILE A 29 -0.77 -6.94 13.63
C ILE A 29 -1.59 -6.96 12.34
N THR A 30 -1.90 -5.78 11.81
CA THR A 30 -2.80 -5.61 10.68
C THR A 30 -2.03 -5.05 9.49
N TYR A 31 -2.15 -5.71 8.34
CA TYR A 31 -1.52 -5.31 7.09
C TYR A 31 -2.60 -5.08 6.02
N ASN A 32 -2.59 -3.89 5.41
CA ASN A 32 -3.49 -3.55 4.32
C ASN A 32 -2.81 -3.86 2.98
N LEU A 33 -3.50 -4.58 2.12
CA LEU A 33 -3.02 -5.01 0.80
C LEU A 33 -3.88 -4.36 -0.29
N ASP A 34 -3.20 -3.81 -1.29
CA ASP A 34 -3.79 -3.20 -2.49
C ASP A 34 -3.86 -4.18 -3.66
N PHE A 35 -4.36 -3.71 -4.81
CA PHE A 35 -4.50 -4.49 -6.04
C PHE A 35 -3.21 -4.68 -6.85
N SER A 36 -2.04 -4.25 -6.34
CA SER A 36 -0.78 -4.33 -7.12
C SER A 36 -0.23 -5.76 -7.24
N SER A 37 0.37 -6.06 -8.41
CA SER A 37 1.12 -7.30 -8.75
C SER A 37 2.48 -7.41 -8.07
N GLU A 38 2.94 -6.37 -7.39
CA GLU A 38 4.21 -6.39 -6.71
C GLU A 38 4.19 -7.37 -5.53
N ASN A 39 5.25 -8.18 -5.43
CA ASN A 39 5.47 -9.03 -4.27
C ASN A 39 5.76 -8.14 -3.06
N GLN A 40 4.84 -8.11 -2.10
CA GLN A 40 5.04 -7.38 -0.85
C GLN A 40 5.63 -8.28 0.21
N GLU A 41 6.71 -7.82 0.85
CA GLU A 41 7.36 -8.51 1.95
C GLU A 41 6.86 -7.98 3.30
N PHE A 42 6.48 -8.89 4.21
CA PHE A 42 6.11 -8.57 5.57
C PHE A 42 6.95 -9.35 6.57
N LEU A 43 7.38 -8.65 7.63
CA LEU A 43 8.10 -9.25 8.74
C LEU A 43 7.13 -9.56 9.88
N VAL A 44 7.07 -10.84 10.30
CA VAL A 44 6.14 -11.31 11.33
C VAL A 44 6.86 -12.18 12.34
N ASN A 45 6.50 -12.05 13.62
CA ASN A 45 7.10 -12.86 14.68
C ASN A 45 6.51 -14.28 14.72
N THR A 46 7.32 -15.26 15.11
CA THR A 46 6.84 -16.60 15.51
C THR A 46 5.78 -16.53 16.62
N ASN A 47 4.86 -17.50 16.64
CA ASN A 47 3.76 -17.60 17.62
C ASN A 47 2.93 -16.31 17.74
N SER A 48 2.72 -15.60 16.63
CA SER A 48 1.92 -14.37 16.59
C SER A 48 0.69 -14.56 15.71
N LYS A 49 -0.32 -13.72 15.94
CA LYS A 49 -1.50 -13.63 15.09
C LYS A 49 -1.51 -12.29 14.36
N PHE A 50 -1.92 -12.31 13.11
CA PHE A 50 -1.96 -11.13 12.27
C PHE A 50 -3.10 -11.25 11.24
N ASN A 51 -3.49 -10.11 10.68
CA ASN A 51 -4.57 -9.99 9.72
C ASN A 51 -4.06 -9.35 8.42
N PHE A 52 -4.48 -9.90 7.29
CA PHE A 52 -4.41 -9.22 6.00
C PHE A 52 -5.79 -8.68 5.63
N PHE A 53 -5.84 -7.42 5.23
CA PHE A 53 -7.04 -6.74 4.75
C PHE A 53 -6.87 -6.43 3.27
N PHE A 54 -7.80 -6.91 2.47
CA PHE A 54 -7.86 -6.58 1.06
C PHE A 54 -9.03 -5.65 0.80
N LYS A 55 -8.78 -4.61 0.00
CA LYS A 55 -9.86 -3.78 -0.54
C LYS A 55 -10.66 -4.66 -1.51
N ASP A 56 -11.98 -4.71 -1.31
CA ASP A 56 -12.95 -5.61 -1.97
C ASP A 56 -13.09 -6.99 -1.28
N ASP A 57 -14.29 -7.57 -1.31
CA ASP A 57 -14.62 -8.87 -0.72
C ASP A 57 -14.41 -10.04 -1.69
N ALA A 58 -14.10 -9.76 -2.95
CA ALA A 58 -13.83 -10.76 -3.99
C ALA A 58 -12.43 -11.43 -3.92
N TRP A 59 -11.70 -11.30 -2.81
CA TRP A 59 -10.41 -11.95 -2.61
C TRP A 59 -10.53 -13.34 -1.96
N ILE A 60 -9.65 -14.26 -2.36
CA ILE A 60 -9.66 -15.65 -1.91
C ILE A 60 -8.23 -16.04 -1.58
N TYR A 61 -7.99 -16.55 -0.37
CA TYR A 61 -6.69 -17.11 -0.01
C TYR A 61 -6.52 -18.51 -0.62
N ILE A 62 -5.45 -18.72 -1.38
CA ILE A 62 -5.11 -20.02 -1.96
C ILE A 62 -4.16 -20.74 -1.02
N LYS A 63 -4.68 -21.74 -0.31
CA LYS A 63 -3.92 -22.52 0.67
C LYS A 63 -2.81 -23.31 -0.01
N ASN A 64 -1.58 -23.15 0.51
CA ASN A 64 -0.42 -23.90 0.09
C ASN A 64 0.04 -24.83 1.22
N ASP A 65 0.06 -26.13 0.94
CA ASP A 65 0.40 -27.17 1.91
C ASP A 65 1.85 -27.09 2.40
N ASN A 66 2.76 -26.54 1.59
CA ASN A 66 4.15 -26.32 1.98
C ASN A 66 4.28 -25.29 3.12
N ASN A 67 3.27 -24.44 3.32
CA ASN A 67 3.27 -23.43 4.37
C ASN A 67 2.70 -23.95 5.70
N LYS A 68 2.10 -25.15 5.75
CA LYS A 68 1.42 -25.69 6.96
C LYS A 68 2.31 -25.76 8.20
N SER A 69 3.60 -25.99 8.01
CA SER A 69 4.58 -26.03 9.10
C SER A 69 4.90 -24.65 9.65
N PHE A 70 4.59 -23.57 8.93
CA PHE A 70 4.93 -22.19 9.31
C PHE A 70 3.72 -21.40 9.80
N ILE A 71 2.54 -21.64 9.24
CA ILE A 71 1.37 -20.77 9.37
C ILE A 71 0.07 -21.57 9.29
N LYS A 72 -0.96 -21.08 10.00
CA LYS A 72 -2.34 -21.55 9.91
C LYS A 72 -3.30 -20.38 9.67
N LEU A 73 -4.20 -20.52 8.68
CA LEU A 73 -5.37 -19.65 8.56
C LEU A 73 -6.35 -19.97 9.71
N LEU A 74 -6.72 -18.97 10.49
CA LEU A 74 -7.65 -19.09 11.60
C LEU A 74 -9.07 -18.70 11.21
N ALA A 75 -9.22 -17.63 10.42
CA ALA A 75 -10.52 -17.12 10.01
C ALA A 75 -10.39 -16.35 8.70
N GLU A 76 -11.49 -16.29 7.96
CA GLU A 76 -11.71 -15.41 6.82
C GLU A 76 -13.07 -14.73 6.98
N SER A 77 -13.18 -13.45 6.62
CA SER A 77 -14.45 -12.72 6.67
C SER A 77 -14.59 -11.76 5.50
N TYR A 78 -15.82 -11.60 5.04
CA TYR A 78 -16.20 -10.79 3.88
C TYR A 78 -17.30 -9.83 4.31
N GLN A 79 -16.96 -8.57 4.56
CA GLN A 79 -17.91 -7.56 5.03
C GLN A 79 -17.59 -6.20 4.42
N ASP A 80 -18.65 -5.48 4.03
CA ASP A 80 -18.59 -4.10 3.56
C ASP A 80 -17.56 -3.84 2.44
N GLY A 81 -17.41 -4.80 1.52
CA GLY A 81 -16.44 -4.70 0.42
C GLY A 81 -14.98 -4.80 0.89
N VAL A 82 -14.71 -5.59 1.93
CA VAL A 82 -13.38 -5.92 2.43
C VAL A 82 -13.29 -7.41 2.74
N ALA A 83 -12.23 -8.05 2.25
CA ALA A 83 -11.84 -9.41 2.64
C ALA A 83 -10.75 -9.37 3.71
N ILE A 84 -10.96 -10.07 4.81
CA ILE A 84 -10.03 -10.15 5.94
C ILE A 84 -9.59 -11.60 6.11
N PHE A 85 -8.29 -11.83 6.17
CA PHE A 85 -7.69 -13.14 6.44
C PHE A 85 -6.85 -13.11 7.70
N THR A 86 -7.25 -13.87 8.72
CA THR A 86 -6.53 -13.97 9.98
C THR A 86 -5.63 -15.20 9.99
N PHE A 87 -4.36 -14.99 10.24
CA PHE A 87 -3.36 -16.05 10.31
C PHE A 87 -2.69 -16.12 11.67
N GLN A 88 -2.16 -17.31 11.98
CA GLN A 88 -1.29 -17.55 13.13
C GLN A 88 0.01 -18.20 12.66
N THR A 89 1.14 -17.62 13.03
CA THR A 89 2.46 -18.23 12.81
C THR A 89 2.76 -19.29 13.87
N SER A 90 3.54 -20.29 13.47
CA SER A 90 4.10 -21.33 14.35
C SER A 90 5.40 -20.87 15.02
N SER A 91 6.11 -21.81 15.65
CA SER A 91 7.47 -21.62 16.16
C SER A 91 8.56 -21.67 15.08
N ASN A 92 8.23 -22.08 13.85
CA ASN A 92 9.20 -22.19 12.76
C ASN A 92 9.47 -20.82 12.13
N PHE A 93 10.75 -20.53 11.86
CA PHE A 93 11.23 -19.29 11.25
C PHE A 93 11.70 -19.55 9.82
N GLY A 94 11.57 -18.57 8.95
CA GLY A 94 11.86 -18.71 7.52
C GLY A 94 11.05 -17.75 6.67
N SER A 95 11.26 -17.79 5.35
CA SER A 95 10.48 -17.03 4.38
C SER A 95 9.47 -17.95 3.71
N ILE A 96 8.20 -17.55 3.69
CA ILE A 96 7.11 -18.28 3.03
C ILE A 96 6.35 -17.36 2.09
N MET A 97 5.67 -17.91 1.09
CA MET A 97 4.84 -17.13 0.17
C MET A 97 3.36 -17.49 0.36
N LEU A 98 2.53 -16.49 0.64
CA LEU A 98 1.08 -16.61 0.62
C LEU A 98 0.54 -16.11 -0.71
N THR A 99 -0.40 -16.85 -1.27
CA THR A 99 -1.03 -16.50 -2.55
C THR A 99 -2.50 -16.21 -2.33
N PHE A 100 -2.95 -15.08 -2.88
CA PHE A 100 -4.34 -14.64 -2.86
C PHE A 100 -4.80 -14.42 -4.29
N LYS A 101 -6.04 -14.79 -4.59
CA LYS A 101 -6.67 -14.55 -5.88
C LYS A 101 -7.85 -13.62 -5.71
N TYR A 102 -7.87 -12.55 -6.47
CA TYR A 102 -9.05 -11.74 -6.66
C TYR A 102 -9.88 -12.32 -7.81
N GLN A 103 -11.18 -12.49 -7.60
CA GLN A 103 -12.11 -13.00 -8.61
C GLN A 103 -13.43 -12.24 -8.51
N ASN A 104 -13.64 -11.25 -9.39
CA ASN A 104 -14.89 -10.50 -9.41
C ASN A 104 -15.75 -10.89 -10.63
N VAL A 105 -16.92 -11.44 -10.34
CA VAL A 105 -17.86 -11.97 -11.33
C VAL A 105 -18.51 -10.84 -12.16
N LYS A 106 -18.61 -9.62 -11.63
CA LYS A 106 -19.29 -8.50 -12.31
C LYS A 106 -18.46 -7.90 -13.43
N ASP A 107 -17.15 -7.93 -13.31
CA ASP A 107 -16.23 -7.29 -14.26
C ASP A 107 -15.21 -8.28 -14.84
N SER A 108 -15.33 -9.57 -14.51
CA SER A 108 -14.43 -10.65 -14.95
C SER A 108 -12.95 -10.39 -14.63
N ARG A 109 -12.67 -9.54 -13.64
CA ARG A 109 -11.29 -9.26 -13.20
C ARG A 109 -10.79 -10.43 -12.37
N GLU A 110 -9.67 -10.99 -12.81
CA GLU A 110 -8.90 -11.98 -12.07
C GLU A 110 -7.48 -11.48 -11.84
N PHE A 111 -7.02 -11.59 -10.60
CA PHE A 111 -5.68 -11.14 -10.23
C PHE A 111 -5.08 -12.08 -9.18
N THR A 112 -3.76 -12.26 -9.20
CA THR A 112 -3.05 -13.07 -8.20
C THR A 112 -2.06 -12.18 -7.45
N LYS A 113 -2.24 -12.06 -6.13
CA LYS A 113 -1.28 -11.42 -5.22
C LYS A 113 -0.43 -12.47 -4.54
N ASN A 114 0.88 -12.33 -4.63
CA ASN A 114 1.81 -13.08 -3.80
C ASN A 114 2.37 -12.17 -2.70
N VAL A 115 2.35 -12.67 -1.48
CA VAL A 115 2.83 -11.97 -0.29
C VAL A 115 3.93 -12.80 0.34
N ILE A 116 5.13 -12.23 0.45
CA ILE A 116 6.27 -12.88 1.06
C ILE A 116 6.26 -12.57 2.56
N LEU A 117 6.28 -13.60 3.38
CA LEU A 117 6.26 -13.51 4.84
C LEU A 117 7.60 -13.98 5.39
N LYS A 118 8.38 -13.05 5.93
CA LYS A 118 9.62 -13.31 6.67
C LYS A 118 9.27 -13.52 8.14
N ILE A 119 9.23 -14.76 8.57
CA ILE A 119 8.91 -15.15 9.94
C ILE A 119 10.20 -15.18 10.77
N VAL A 120 10.28 -14.31 11.78
CA VAL A 120 11.45 -14.17 12.67
C VAL A 120 11.14 -14.64 14.09
N LYS A 121 12.16 -15.08 14.83
CA LYS A 121 11.98 -15.48 16.23
C LYS A 121 11.45 -14.31 17.04
N LYS A 122 10.43 -14.57 17.86
CA LYS A 122 9.95 -13.62 18.85
C LYS A 122 11.02 -13.56 19.93
N GLU A 123 11.83 -12.50 19.93
CA GLU A 123 12.78 -12.29 21.02
C GLU A 123 11.99 -12.15 22.32
N GLY A 124 12.28 -13.04 23.27
CA GLY A 124 11.72 -12.96 24.60
C GLY A 124 12.18 -11.66 25.22
N ILE A 125 11.23 -10.85 25.70
CA ILE A 125 11.53 -9.73 26.58
C ILE A 125 12.18 -10.34 27.83
N SER A 126 13.51 -10.36 27.88
CA SER A 126 14.23 -10.46 29.13
C SER A 126 13.94 -9.20 29.92
N LYS A 127 13.24 -9.35 31.05
CA LYS A 127 13.29 -8.35 32.12
C LYS A 127 14.76 -8.14 32.50
N LEU A 128 15.23 -6.89 32.40
CA LEU A 128 16.48 -6.25 32.88
C LEU A 128 16.78 -5.15 31.82
N ASP A 129 16.74 -3.85 32.05
CA ASP A 129 16.93 -3.08 33.28
C ASP A 129 16.06 -1.82 33.30
N GLU A 130 15.50 -1.53 34.48
CA GLU A 130 15.19 -0.18 34.91
C GLU A 130 16.48 0.66 34.82
N ILE A 131 16.66 1.42 33.73
CA ILE A 131 17.61 2.53 33.75
C ILE A 131 16.93 3.66 34.50
N ASN A 132 17.16 3.67 35.82
CA ASN A 132 17.10 4.87 36.63
C ASN A 132 17.94 5.96 35.95
N LEU A 133 17.28 6.96 35.39
CA LEU A 133 17.88 8.23 34.98
C LEU A 133 18.17 9.08 36.23
N GLY A 134 19.03 8.54 37.09
CA GLY A 134 19.61 9.20 38.25
C GLY A 134 21.11 8.99 38.23
N ASP A 135 21.83 10.11 38.22
CA ASP A 135 23.27 10.26 38.40
C ASP A 135 24.20 10.10 37.17
N ASN A 136 24.78 11.26 36.85
CA ASN A 136 26.14 11.50 36.36
C ASN A 136 26.48 11.21 34.90
N LEU A 137 26.16 12.19 34.05
CA LEU A 137 27.15 12.67 33.07
C LEU A 137 27.33 14.18 33.22
N ASP A 138 28.28 14.49 34.10
CA ASP A 138 28.90 15.79 34.27
C ASP A 138 29.64 16.14 32.96
N VAL A 139 29.12 17.11 32.21
CA VAL A 139 29.86 17.79 31.13
C VAL A 139 29.77 19.29 31.37
N ASN A 140 30.38 19.72 32.47
CA ASN A 140 30.84 21.09 32.64
C ASN A 140 32.21 21.27 31.98
N LYS A 141 32.22 22.02 30.87
CA LYS A 141 33.26 22.99 30.45
C LYS A 141 32.65 23.77 29.28
N GLY A 142 31.99 24.89 29.56
CA GLY A 142 32.63 26.22 29.55
C GLY A 142 32.86 26.64 28.10
N ILE A 143 32.08 27.56 27.53
CA ILE A 143 32.38 29.01 27.58
C ILE A 143 31.06 29.83 27.63
N GLU A 144 30.86 30.47 28.79
CA GLU A 144 30.51 31.87 29.04
C GLU A 144 29.83 32.71 27.93
N THR A 145 28.54 33.00 28.10
CA THR A 145 27.93 34.25 28.64
C THR A 145 27.90 35.45 27.68
N ASN A 146 26.69 35.91 27.36
CA ASN A 146 26.29 37.27 27.73
C ASN A 146 24.78 37.41 27.93
N LYS A 147 24.44 38.07 29.05
CA LYS A 147 23.11 38.30 29.63
C LYS A 147 22.39 39.47 28.95
N SER A 148 21.07 39.35 28.79
CA SER A 148 20.08 40.25 29.44
C SER A 148 18.71 39.56 29.35
N SER A 149 18.15 39.06 30.46
CA SER A 149 17.42 39.77 31.52
C SER A 149 16.07 40.36 31.06
N GLY A 150 15.02 39.57 31.25
CA GLY A 150 13.63 40.02 31.22
C GLY A 150 12.70 38.90 31.69
N LEU A 151 12.55 38.74 33.01
CA LEU A 151 11.58 37.83 33.62
C LEU A 151 10.14 38.25 33.28
N GLY A 152 9.34 37.31 32.79
CA GLY A 152 7.88 37.41 32.68
C GLY A 152 7.27 36.03 32.46
N ASN A 153 6.55 35.54 33.47
CA ASN A 153 6.11 34.15 33.69
C ASN A 153 5.05 33.61 32.70
N LYS A 154 5.10 32.27 32.51
CA LYS A 154 4.05 31.28 32.11
C LYS A 154 3.90 30.86 30.63
N SER A 155 4.55 29.71 30.36
CA SER A 155 3.97 28.49 29.77
C SER A 155 3.33 28.54 28.38
N ALA A 156 4.18 28.32 27.38
CA ALA A 156 3.96 27.29 26.37
C ALA A 156 5.35 26.84 25.89
N ASN A 157 5.68 25.55 26.01
CA ASN A 157 6.88 25.00 25.40
C ASN A 157 6.74 25.12 23.88
N ASN A 158 7.18 26.23 23.29
CA ASN A 158 7.28 26.36 21.84
C ASN A 158 8.45 25.49 21.37
N LEU A 159 8.17 24.18 21.24
CA LEU A 159 9.02 23.24 20.52
C LEU A 159 9.20 23.76 19.09
N SER A 160 10.46 23.90 18.66
CA SER A 160 10.74 24.39 17.31
C SER A 160 10.25 23.37 16.26
N LEU A 161 9.88 23.85 15.08
CA LEU A 161 9.52 23.00 13.92
C LEU A 161 10.53 21.85 13.73
N ARG A 162 11.82 22.19 13.81
CA ARG A 162 12.92 21.23 13.65
C ARG A 162 12.93 20.14 14.72
N ASP A 163 12.62 20.50 15.97
CA ASP A 163 12.53 19.52 17.07
C ASP A 163 11.34 18.59 16.89
N VAL A 164 10.19 19.13 16.45
CA VAL A 164 8.98 18.34 16.18
C VAL A 164 9.22 17.36 15.03
N MET A 165 9.79 17.82 13.91
CA MET A 165 10.14 16.97 12.77
C MET A 165 11.16 15.89 13.15
N LYS A 166 12.21 16.24 13.90
CA LYS A 166 13.23 15.28 14.36
C LYS A 166 12.61 14.18 15.23
N ARG A 167 11.70 14.54 16.15
CA ARG A 167 10.99 13.57 16.98
C ARG A 167 10.07 12.67 16.16
N ALA A 168 9.35 13.22 15.19
CA ALA A 168 8.51 12.44 14.28
C ALA A 168 9.34 11.45 13.44
N LEU A 169 10.51 11.90 12.95
CA LEU A 169 11.46 11.02 12.24
C LEU A 169 11.97 9.89 13.13
N ASN A 170 12.31 10.17 14.39
CA ASN A 170 12.71 9.14 15.36
C ASN A 170 11.63 8.08 15.56
N LEU A 171 10.36 8.49 15.67
CA LEU A 171 9.22 7.57 15.74
C LEU A 171 9.09 6.74 14.45
N SER A 172 9.32 7.35 13.29
CA SER A 172 9.30 6.65 12.01
C SER A 172 10.38 5.57 11.90
N TYR A 173 11.59 5.79 12.46
CA TYR A 173 12.68 4.82 12.43
C TYR A 173 12.39 3.55 13.24
N ILE A 174 11.51 3.65 14.23
CA ILE A 174 11.00 2.50 14.99
C ILE A 174 9.67 1.96 14.45
N ASN A 175 9.28 2.38 13.23
CA ASN A 175 8.02 2.06 12.55
C ASN A 175 6.74 2.52 13.27
N ASP A 176 6.84 3.48 14.19
CA ASP A 176 5.67 4.10 14.82
C ASP A 176 5.16 5.28 13.97
N TYR A 177 4.64 4.95 12.78
CA TYR A 177 4.12 5.95 11.84
C TYR A 177 2.89 6.66 12.39
N LYS A 178 2.01 5.94 13.10
CA LYS A 178 0.81 6.52 13.71
C LYS A 178 1.17 7.54 14.79
N GLY A 179 2.13 7.21 15.66
CA GLY A 179 2.64 8.15 16.66
C GLY A 179 3.35 9.35 16.04
N ALA A 180 4.12 9.14 14.97
CA ALA A 180 4.76 10.24 14.22
C ALA A 180 3.70 11.19 13.62
N ILE A 181 2.66 10.65 13.00
CA ILE A 181 1.54 11.43 12.43
C ILE A 181 0.79 12.18 13.52
N GLU A 182 0.48 11.53 14.64
CA GLU A 182 -0.22 12.15 15.76
C GLU A 182 0.60 13.31 16.34
N LEU A 183 1.92 13.12 16.50
CA LEU A 183 2.83 14.17 16.95
C LEU A 183 2.81 15.37 15.99
N LEU A 184 2.92 15.13 14.68
CA LEU A 184 2.91 16.20 13.70
C LEU A 184 1.56 16.92 13.69
N SER A 185 0.45 16.20 13.74
CA SER A 185 -0.92 16.76 13.65
C SER A 185 -1.33 17.64 14.83
N ARG A 186 -0.56 17.66 15.92
CA ARG A 186 -0.74 18.61 17.04
C ARG A 186 -0.28 20.02 16.71
N TYR A 187 0.45 20.19 15.61
CA TYR A 187 0.97 21.46 15.14
C TYR A 187 0.47 21.72 13.73
N ASP A 188 0.42 22.99 13.34
CA ASP A 188 0.04 23.42 11.99
C ASP A 188 1.09 24.42 11.50
N PHE A 189 2.22 23.88 11.04
CA PHE A 189 3.30 24.66 10.47
C PHE A 189 3.07 24.83 8.96
N ASP A 190 3.02 26.08 8.47
CA ASP A 190 3.02 26.39 7.04
C ASP A 190 4.45 26.25 6.47
N ASP A 191 4.91 25.00 6.40
CA ASP A 191 6.23 24.64 5.88
C ASP A 191 6.14 23.44 4.93
N ASN A 192 6.89 23.53 3.82
CA ASN A 192 6.84 22.51 2.77
C ASN A 192 7.51 21.20 3.20
N GLU A 193 8.63 21.24 3.92
CA GLU A 193 9.33 20.05 4.39
C GLU A 193 8.50 19.32 5.46
N TYR A 194 7.84 20.08 6.33
CA TYR A 194 6.87 19.57 7.29
C TYR A 194 5.71 18.84 6.61
N THR A 195 5.12 19.45 5.58
CA THR A 195 4.02 18.86 4.82
C THR A 195 4.46 17.62 4.03
N LEU A 196 5.67 17.65 3.47
CA LEU A 196 6.28 16.51 2.78
C LEU A 196 6.45 15.33 3.74
N LEU A 197 6.99 15.58 4.93
CA LEU A 197 7.16 14.56 5.96
C LEU A 197 5.82 13.94 6.37
N LYS A 198 4.76 14.74 6.52
CA LYS A 198 3.41 14.22 6.76
C LYS A 198 2.97 13.31 5.62
N ALA A 199 3.14 13.73 4.38
CA ALA A 199 2.75 12.94 3.21
C ALA A 199 3.46 11.57 3.18
N GLU A 200 4.76 11.54 3.44
CA GLU A 200 5.56 10.31 3.50
C GLU A 200 5.16 9.39 4.64
N LEU A 201 4.90 9.94 5.83
CA LEU A 201 4.47 9.15 6.98
C LEU A 201 3.08 8.57 6.78
N TYR A 202 2.14 9.36 6.21
CA TYR A 202 0.83 8.84 5.81
C TYR A 202 0.96 7.72 4.78
N TYR A 203 1.85 7.85 3.80
CA TYR A 203 2.12 6.80 2.81
C TYR A 203 2.60 5.50 3.50
N LYS A 204 3.62 5.59 4.36
CA LYS A 204 4.17 4.46 5.11
C LYS A 204 3.16 3.82 6.06
N ASN A 205 2.24 4.61 6.59
CA ASN A 205 1.12 4.14 7.42
C ASN A 205 -0.03 3.52 6.60
N GLY A 206 0.03 3.54 5.27
CA GLY A 206 -1.02 3.03 4.38
C GLY A 206 -2.23 3.96 4.22
N ASP A 207 -2.16 5.18 4.75
CA ASP A 207 -3.20 6.20 4.59
C ASP A 207 -2.93 7.01 3.32
N TYR A 208 -3.25 6.39 2.19
CA TYR A 208 -2.99 6.96 0.87
C TYR A 208 -3.79 8.23 0.60
N LEU A 209 -4.99 8.37 1.18
CA LEU A 209 -5.81 9.56 0.98
C LEU A 209 -5.17 10.78 1.63
N ASN A 210 -4.78 10.69 2.90
CA ASN A 210 -4.12 11.81 3.56
C ASN A 210 -2.73 12.07 2.98
N SER A 211 -2.00 11.02 2.58
CA SER A 211 -0.76 11.19 1.83
C SER A 211 -0.97 12.00 0.54
N TYR A 212 -1.99 11.62 -0.24
CA TYR A 212 -2.36 12.30 -1.48
C TYR A 212 -2.73 13.77 -1.26
N LEU A 213 -3.52 14.07 -0.24
CA LEU A 213 -3.93 15.45 0.08
C LEU A 213 -2.73 16.34 0.46
N ASN A 214 -1.76 15.81 1.22
CA ASN A 214 -0.55 16.55 1.57
C ASN A 214 0.38 16.74 0.35
N TYR A 215 0.52 15.76 -0.54
CA TYR A 215 1.25 15.99 -1.79
C TYR A 215 0.54 16.99 -2.71
N LEU A 216 -0.80 16.97 -2.72
CA LEU A 216 -1.59 17.85 -3.57
C LEU A 216 -1.44 19.32 -3.13
N SER A 217 -1.34 19.62 -1.84
CA SER A 217 -1.10 20.97 -1.34
C SER A 217 0.30 21.51 -1.69
N LEU A 218 1.24 20.61 -1.99
CA LEU A 218 2.61 20.94 -2.40
C LEU A 218 2.79 21.00 -3.93
N ARG A 219 1.77 20.64 -4.71
CA ARG A 219 1.84 20.45 -6.18
C ARG A 219 2.43 21.65 -6.92
N ASP A 220 2.07 22.86 -6.52
CA ASP A 220 2.53 24.09 -7.19
C ASP A 220 3.84 24.64 -6.61
N LYS A 221 4.32 24.05 -5.49
CA LYS A 221 5.48 24.53 -4.73
C LYS A 221 6.74 23.69 -4.94
N SER A 222 6.68 22.50 -5.53
CA SER A 222 7.84 21.59 -5.57
C SER A 222 7.99 20.79 -6.88
N PHE A 223 9.21 20.25 -7.07
CA PHE A 223 9.73 19.58 -8.26
C PHE A 223 8.96 18.32 -8.71
N ASN A 224 9.26 17.88 -9.94
CA ASN A 224 8.74 16.71 -10.67
C ASN A 224 8.36 15.49 -9.81
N GLN A 225 9.12 15.20 -8.74
CA GLN A 225 8.85 14.08 -7.84
C GLN A 225 7.46 14.12 -7.20
N ILE A 226 6.90 15.30 -6.93
CA ILE A 226 5.53 15.41 -6.39
C ILE A 226 4.50 14.89 -7.38
N PHE A 227 4.67 15.17 -8.67
CA PHE A 227 3.77 14.64 -9.71
C PHE A 227 3.86 13.12 -9.79
N LEU A 228 5.06 12.54 -9.64
CA LEU A 228 5.21 11.07 -9.59
C LEU A 228 4.49 10.47 -8.39
N ASN A 229 4.64 11.08 -7.21
CA ASN A 229 3.97 10.63 -6.00
C ASN A 229 2.44 10.76 -6.14
N LEU A 230 1.96 11.86 -6.73
CA LEU A 230 0.54 12.09 -7.00
C LEU A 230 -0.02 11.12 -8.03
N ILE A 231 0.73 10.75 -9.06
CA ILE A 231 0.34 9.73 -10.05
C ILE A 231 0.23 8.37 -9.36
N ASN A 232 1.27 7.94 -8.63
CA ASN A 232 1.27 6.65 -7.94
C ASN A 232 0.09 6.54 -6.94
N LEU A 233 -0.08 7.55 -6.08
CA LEU A 233 -1.20 7.61 -5.16
C LEU A 233 -2.55 7.76 -5.87
N GLY A 234 -2.59 8.50 -6.98
CA GLY A 234 -3.77 8.65 -7.82
C GLY A 234 -4.23 7.32 -8.41
N ILE A 235 -3.30 6.50 -8.89
CA ILE A 235 -3.55 5.12 -9.35
C ILE A 235 -4.10 4.28 -8.20
N LYS A 236 -3.43 4.26 -7.03
CA LYS A 236 -3.88 3.52 -5.83
C LYS A 236 -5.29 3.92 -5.35
N LEU A 237 -5.63 5.20 -5.50
CA LEU A 237 -6.91 5.78 -5.10
C LEU A 237 -7.97 5.80 -6.22
N ASN A 238 -7.64 5.30 -7.41
CA ASN A 238 -8.46 5.35 -8.62
C ASN A 238 -8.96 6.76 -9.00
N LYS A 239 -8.08 7.76 -8.93
CA LYS A 239 -8.38 9.17 -9.29
C LYS A 239 -8.02 9.47 -10.75
N VAL A 240 -8.83 8.96 -11.69
CA VAL A 240 -8.55 9.00 -13.14
C VAL A 240 -8.18 10.39 -13.66
N GLU A 241 -9.05 11.39 -13.47
CA GLU A 241 -8.82 12.76 -13.96
C GLU A 241 -7.53 13.39 -13.40
N ASN A 242 -7.22 13.12 -12.13
CA ASN A 242 -6.03 13.65 -11.49
C ASN A 242 -4.77 13.02 -12.09
N VAL A 243 -4.77 11.69 -12.29
CA VAL A 243 -3.67 10.98 -12.96
C VAL A 243 -3.47 11.51 -14.38
N LEU A 244 -4.53 11.62 -15.17
CA LEU A 244 -4.47 12.17 -16.53
C LEU A 244 -3.87 13.58 -16.55
N ARG A 245 -4.32 14.46 -15.66
CA ARG A 245 -3.84 15.84 -15.55
C ARG A 245 -2.35 15.89 -15.20
N ASP A 246 -1.92 15.06 -14.25
CA ASP A 246 -0.53 15.05 -13.78
C ASP A 246 0.42 14.40 -14.81
N VAL A 247 -0.01 13.35 -15.51
CA VAL A 247 0.73 12.75 -16.63
C VAL A 247 0.88 13.72 -17.80
N ARG A 248 -0.20 14.43 -18.18
CA ARG A 248 -0.13 15.49 -19.22
C ARG A 248 0.87 16.58 -18.87
N PHE A 249 0.94 16.96 -17.59
CA PHE A 249 1.93 17.94 -17.13
C PHE A 249 3.36 17.41 -17.34
N LEU A 250 3.64 16.16 -16.95
CA LEU A 250 4.97 15.57 -17.13
C LEU A 250 5.37 15.48 -18.60
N ILE A 251 4.46 15.01 -19.47
CA ILE A 251 4.68 14.92 -20.92
C ILE A 251 4.96 16.30 -21.53
N LYS A 252 4.14 17.32 -21.18
CA LYS A 252 4.28 18.68 -21.73
C LYS A 252 5.64 19.30 -21.38
N ASN A 253 6.23 18.92 -20.25
CA ASN A 253 7.51 19.42 -19.79
C ASN A 253 8.69 18.48 -20.12
N ASP A 254 8.48 17.47 -20.97
CA ASP A 254 9.47 16.45 -21.36
C ASP A 254 10.18 15.78 -20.16
N ILE A 255 9.43 15.52 -19.10
CA ILE A 255 9.94 14.85 -17.91
C ILE A 255 9.77 13.35 -18.11
N ASP A 256 10.89 12.63 -18.17
CA ASP A 256 10.85 11.17 -18.07
C ASP A 256 10.53 10.75 -16.63
N PHE A 257 9.58 9.82 -16.51
CA PHE A 257 9.11 9.28 -15.25
C PHE A 257 9.39 7.80 -15.11
N GLY A 258 10.17 7.21 -16.02
CA GLY A 258 10.68 5.87 -15.88
C GLY A 258 9.69 4.82 -16.38
N GLU A 259 10.27 3.76 -16.93
CA GLU A 259 9.57 2.77 -17.73
C GLU A 259 8.46 2.02 -16.96
N GLU A 260 8.75 1.65 -15.71
CA GLU A 260 7.81 0.93 -14.86
C GLU A 260 6.56 1.77 -14.56
N ILE A 261 6.75 3.06 -14.28
CA ILE A 261 5.65 4.01 -14.04
C ILE A 261 4.83 4.22 -15.32
N TYR A 262 5.46 4.29 -16.49
CA TYR A 262 4.73 4.31 -17.77
C TYR A 262 3.79 3.11 -17.90
N LEU A 263 4.27 1.91 -17.58
CA LEU A 263 3.47 0.69 -17.70
C LEU A 263 2.35 0.62 -16.66
N ASP A 264 2.59 1.11 -15.44
CA ASP A 264 1.56 1.26 -14.42
C ASP A 264 0.46 2.23 -14.85
N ILE A 265 0.83 3.35 -15.48
CA ILE A 265 -0.14 4.31 -16.05
C ILE A 265 -0.90 3.66 -17.20
N LEU A 266 -0.22 2.99 -18.14
CA LEU A 266 -0.89 2.32 -19.26
C LEU A 266 -1.90 1.28 -18.77
N GLU A 267 -1.53 0.43 -17.83
CA GLU A 267 -2.45 -0.53 -17.23
C GLU A 267 -3.63 0.16 -16.54
N PHE A 268 -3.37 1.24 -15.78
CA PHE A 268 -4.41 2.04 -15.14
C PHE A 268 -5.40 2.65 -16.13
N LEU A 269 -4.92 3.18 -17.26
CA LEU A 269 -5.74 3.76 -18.31
C LEU A 269 -6.61 2.70 -19.00
N LEU A 270 -6.01 1.55 -19.31
CA LEU A 270 -6.71 0.42 -19.92
C LEU A 270 -7.88 -0.06 -19.05
N ILE A 271 -7.65 -0.18 -17.73
CA ILE A 271 -8.67 -0.61 -16.76
C ILE A 271 -9.81 0.41 -16.65
N ASN A 272 -9.51 1.71 -16.74
CA ASN A 272 -10.50 2.78 -16.60
C ASN A 272 -11.16 3.20 -17.92
N GLY A 273 -10.83 2.55 -19.04
CA GLY A 273 -11.47 2.84 -20.34
C GLY A 273 -10.87 4.04 -21.08
N GLU A 274 -9.73 4.55 -20.65
CA GLU A 274 -9.06 5.74 -21.22
C GLU A 274 -8.19 5.35 -22.44
N TYR A 275 -8.79 4.72 -23.44
CA TYR A 275 -8.08 4.07 -24.55
C TYR A 275 -7.34 5.06 -25.48
N ASP A 276 -7.92 6.23 -25.75
CA ASP A 276 -7.26 7.29 -26.53
C ASP A 276 -5.96 7.73 -25.87
N PHE A 277 -6.03 7.95 -24.55
CA PHE A 277 -4.88 8.40 -23.78
C PHE A 277 -3.84 7.29 -23.64
N PHE A 278 -4.28 6.04 -23.49
CA PHE A 278 -3.41 4.86 -23.55
C PHE A 278 -2.61 4.84 -24.85
N LEU A 279 -3.27 4.96 -26.00
CA LEU A 279 -2.61 4.88 -27.32
C LEU A 279 -1.62 6.04 -27.51
N ASN A 280 -2.02 7.25 -27.16
CA ASN A 280 -1.14 8.41 -27.24
C ASN A 280 0.09 8.26 -26.35
N LEU A 281 -0.08 7.74 -25.12
CA LEU A 281 1.02 7.49 -24.21
C LEU A 281 1.93 6.34 -24.71
N SER A 282 1.34 5.29 -25.28
CA SER A 282 2.03 4.15 -25.88
C SER A 282 2.92 4.58 -27.06
N LEU A 283 2.48 5.54 -27.88
CA LEU A 283 3.29 6.13 -28.96
C LEU A 283 4.50 6.92 -28.44
N LEU A 284 4.41 7.50 -27.25
CA LEU A 284 5.54 8.18 -26.60
C LEU A 284 6.50 7.18 -25.93
N TYR A 285 5.95 6.10 -25.37
CA TYR A 285 6.69 5.05 -24.69
C TYR A 285 7.56 4.22 -25.66
N TYR A 286 6.97 3.72 -26.74
CA TYR A 286 7.63 2.72 -27.59
C TYR A 286 8.98 3.17 -28.19
N PRO A 287 9.14 4.39 -28.72
CA PRO A 287 10.43 4.86 -29.23
C PRO A 287 11.47 5.06 -28.12
N LYS A 288 11.05 5.37 -26.89
CA LYS A 288 11.94 5.60 -25.76
C LYS A 288 12.49 4.30 -25.17
N TYR A 289 11.72 3.21 -25.23
CA TYR A 289 12.05 1.93 -24.59
C TYR A 289 12.05 0.75 -25.59
N LEU A 290 12.75 0.90 -26.72
CA LEU A 290 12.85 -0.16 -27.73
C LEU A 290 13.52 -1.44 -27.21
N ASP A 291 14.58 -1.31 -26.39
CA ASP A 291 15.31 -2.42 -25.77
C ASP A 291 14.85 -2.71 -24.34
N SER A 292 13.56 -2.47 -24.09
CA SER A 292 12.90 -2.65 -22.80
C SER A 292 13.03 -4.08 -22.25
N LYS A 293 13.33 -4.17 -20.94
CA LYS A 293 13.22 -5.44 -20.18
C LYS A 293 11.77 -5.80 -19.81
N PHE A 294 10.83 -4.89 -20.02
CA PHE A 294 9.40 -5.01 -19.73
C PHE A 294 8.55 -5.08 -21.02
N SER A 295 9.18 -5.35 -22.16
CA SER A 295 8.51 -5.47 -23.46
C SER A 295 7.41 -6.54 -23.43
N ASP A 296 7.55 -7.56 -22.60
CA ASP A 296 6.53 -8.56 -22.33
C ASP A 296 5.25 -7.96 -21.73
N ARG A 297 5.35 -7.15 -20.66
CA ARG A 297 4.23 -6.43 -20.03
C ARG A 297 3.57 -5.50 -21.04
N TYR A 298 4.37 -4.74 -21.77
CA TYR A 298 3.87 -3.80 -22.76
C TYR A 298 3.09 -4.49 -23.89
N ASN A 299 3.65 -5.55 -24.48
CA ASN A 299 2.96 -6.33 -25.52
C ASN A 299 1.68 -6.98 -24.96
N TYR A 300 1.69 -7.48 -23.71
CA TYR A 300 0.49 -7.99 -23.07
C TYR A 300 -0.62 -6.92 -22.94
N LEU A 301 -0.26 -5.71 -22.49
CA LEU A 301 -1.21 -4.59 -22.37
C LEU A 301 -1.77 -4.17 -23.73
N LEU A 302 -0.96 -4.14 -24.79
CA LEU A 302 -1.45 -3.90 -26.16
C LEU A 302 -2.39 -5.00 -26.64
N GLY A 303 -2.05 -6.27 -26.38
CA GLY A 303 -2.92 -7.40 -26.66
C GLY A 303 -4.30 -7.22 -26.01
N LYS A 304 -4.32 -6.77 -24.75
CA LYS A 304 -5.55 -6.47 -24.01
C LYS A 304 -6.31 -5.28 -24.56
N LEU A 305 -5.63 -4.19 -24.92
CA LEU A 305 -6.27 -3.02 -25.52
C LEU A 305 -7.07 -3.40 -26.77
N TYR A 306 -6.43 -4.07 -27.71
CA TYR A 306 -7.05 -4.45 -28.98
C TYR A 306 -8.11 -5.56 -28.84
N GLU A 307 -8.10 -6.31 -27.72
CA GLU A 307 -9.15 -7.26 -27.37
C GLU A 307 -10.40 -6.59 -26.78
N THR A 308 -10.24 -5.42 -26.17
CA THR A 308 -11.28 -4.75 -25.38
C THR A 308 -12.38 -4.17 -26.28
N GLU A 309 -13.63 -4.23 -25.83
CA GLU A 309 -14.77 -3.65 -26.55
C GLU A 309 -14.66 -2.12 -26.59
N SER A 310 -14.10 -1.61 -27.67
CA SER A 310 -13.85 -0.19 -27.91
C SER A 310 -13.79 0.07 -29.42
N GLU A 311 -13.71 1.34 -29.82
CA GLU A 311 -13.49 1.69 -31.23
C GLU A 311 -12.13 1.20 -31.78
N TYR A 312 -11.18 0.89 -30.89
CA TYR A 312 -9.85 0.39 -31.24
C TYR A 312 -9.79 -1.14 -31.34
N LYS A 313 -10.88 -1.84 -31.09
CA LYS A 313 -10.94 -3.30 -31.08
C LYS A 313 -10.44 -3.88 -32.41
N ASP A 314 -9.43 -4.72 -32.33
CA ASP A 314 -8.80 -5.39 -33.48
C ASP A 314 -8.21 -6.74 -33.03
N PHE A 315 -8.98 -7.81 -33.23
CA PHE A 315 -8.58 -9.14 -32.79
C PHE A 315 -7.30 -9.65 -33.48
N VAL A 316 -7.04 -9.23 -34.72
CA VAL A 316 -5.82 -9.63 -35.43
C VAL A 316 -4.60 -9.02 -34.76
N LYS A 317 -4.66 -7.72 -34.42
CA LYS A 317 -3.59 -7.08 -33.63
C LYS A 317 -3.46 -7.71 -32.26
N SER A 318 -4.57 -7.94 -31.55
CA SER A 318 -4.57 -8.56 -30.23
C SER A 318 -3.84 -9.92 -30.24
N ILE A 319 -4.20 -10.80 -31.18
CA ILE A 319 -3.55 -12.11 -31.38
C ILE A 319 -2.05 -11.94 -31.66
N SER A 320 -1.67 -10.99 -32.52
CA SER A 320 -0.27 -10.71 -32.83
C SER A 320 0.53 -10.30 -31.59
N TYR A 321 -0.02 -9.44 -30.73
CA TYR A 321 0.67 -8.97 -29.52
C TYR A 321 0.81 -10.07 -28.47
N TYR A 322 -0.25 -10.86 -28.22
CA TYR A 322 -0.14 -12.01 -27.33
C TYR A 322 0.86 -13.05 -27.84
N LYS A 323 0.91 -13.26 -29.16
CA LYS A 323 1.88 -14.18 -29.76
C LYS A 323 3.32 -13.75 -29.52
N ARG A 324 3.64 -12.44 -29.59
CA ARG A 324 4.98 -11.93 -29.26
C ARG A 324 5.39 -12.27 -27.83
N VAL A 325 4.48 -12.13 -26.87
CA VAL A 325 4.74 -12.52 -25.47
C VAL A 325 5.08 -14.01 -25.36
N ILE A 326 4.34 -14.87 -26.07
CA ILE A 326 4.53 -16.32 -26.05
C ILE A 326 5.85 -16.75 -26.72
N ASP A 327 6.14 -16.16 -27.88
CA ASP A 327 7.29 -16.57 -28.71
C ASP A 327 8.61 -16.04 -28.12
N ASP A 328 8.61 -14.78 -27.66
CA ASP A 328 9.84 -14.07 -27.28
C ASP A 328 10.11 -14.12 -25.76
N TYR A 329 9.09 -14.34 -24.92
CA TYR A 329 9.20 -14.23 -23.46
C TYR A 329 8.61 -15.44 -22.69
N PRO A 330 9.17 -16.65 -22.86
CA PRO A 330 8.63 -17.89 -22.28
C PRO A 330 8.66 -17.97 -20.74
N PHE A 331 9.41 -17.10 -20.07
CA PHE A 331 9.51 -17.03 -18.60
C PHE A 331 8.80 -15.80 -18.00
N SER A 332 8.09 -15.02 -18.82
CA SER A 332 7.33 -13.86 -18.37
C SER A 332 6.18 -14.26 -17.45
N SER A 333 5.86 -13.41 -16.46
CA SER A 333 4.62 -13.52 -15.69
C SER A 333 3.35 -13.37 -16.55
N TYR A 334 3.48 -12.79 -17.74
CA TYR A 334 2.38 -12.61 -18.71
C TYR A 334 2.27 -13.76 -19.72
N TYR A 335 3.19 -14.74 -19.70
CA TYR A 335 3.21 -15.83 -20.67
C TYR A 335 1.92 -16.65 -20.65
N ASP A 336 1.53 -17.18 -19.49
CA ASP A 336 0.36 -18.07 -19.38
C ASP A 336 -0.94 -17.32 -19.71
N LEU A 337 -1.05 -16.07 -19.27
CA LEU A 337 -2.19 -15.19 -19.58
C LEU A 337 -2.28 -14.94 -21.09
N SER A 338 -1.16 -14.57 -21.73
CA SER A 338 -1.10 -14.34 -23.17
C SER A 338 -1.42 -15.60 -23.96
N LYS A 339 -0.92 -16.76 -23.53
CA LYS A 339 -1.19 -18.05 -24.16
C LYS A 339 -2.67 -18.43 -24.11
N LEU A 340 -3.31 -18.24 -22.96
CA LEU A 340 -4.74 -18.49 -22.79
C LEU A 340 -5.55 -17.59 -23.73
N ARG A 341 -5.28 -16.28 -23.74
CA ARG A 341 -5.99 -15.33 -24.61
C ARG A 341 -5.72 -15.59 -26.09
N TYR A 342 -4.48 -15.86 -26.49
CA TYR A 342 -4.13 -16.21 -27.87
C TYR A 342 -4.88 -17.45 -28.38
N LEU A 343 -4.92 -18.53 -27.59
CA LEU A 343 -5.61 -19.76 -27.96
C LEU A 343 -7.13 -19.58 -28.02
N PHE A 344 -7.70 -18.75 -27.14
CA PHE A 344 -9.10 -18.36 -27.22
C PHE A 344 -9.34 -17.55 -28.51
N LEU A 345 -8.55 -16.50 -28.71
CA LEU A 345 -8.41 -15.65 -29.90
C LEU A 345 -8.62 -16.41 -31.21
N LYS A 346 -7.62 -17.26 -31.44
CA LYS A 346 -7.41 -18.03 -32.66
C LYS A 346 -8.51 -19.06 -32.99
N ARG A 347 -9.37 -19.39 -32.02
CA ARG A 347 -10.49 -20.31 -32.26
C ARG A 347 -11.66 -19.62 -32.97
N PHE A 348 -11.78 -18.31 -32.81
CA PHE A 348 -12.93 -17.54 -33.27
C PHE A 348 -12.59 -16.56 -34.40
N PHE A 349 -11.33 -16.17 -34.51
CA PHE A 349 -10.79 -15.24 -35.50
C PHE A 349 -9.48 -15.83 -36.06
#